data_AF-A0A3C1GP85-F1
#
_entry.id   AF-A0A3C1GP85-F1
#
_cell.length_a   1.000
_cell.length_b   1.000
_cell.length_c   1.000
_cell.angle_alpha   90.00
_cell.angle_beta   90.00
_cell.angle_gamma   90.00
#
_symmetry.space_group_name_H-M   'P 1'
#
loop_
_entity.id
_entity.type
_entity.pdbx_description
1 polymer ?
#
loop_
_entity_poly.entity_id
_entity_poly.type
_entity_poly.pdbx_seq_one_letter_code
_entity_poly.pdbx_strand_id
1 'polypeptide(L)'
;MFKIIQSHRTEHLVAELLTDYQSKNQPVFAEFIVIVPSMVLGDWLDKSIASQAGISTLVTTTFWGQYQWTLMQKVLARHNEYLLAHNPEASTLNVPEVAVLSPTVMQWRLFGYLTYYQELIVKDDKHPVHSLLAPLIEKPQDGSIPDKAQQDV
;
A
#
# COMPACT_ATOMS: atom_id res chain seq x y z
N MET A 1 -21.80 -4.27 -13.13
CA MET A 1 -22.61 -4.26 -11.89
C MET A 1 -21.77 -4.84 -10.77
N PHE A 2 -21.82 -4.28 -9.57
CA PHE A 2 -21.13 -4.82 -8.40
C PHE A 2 -21.98 -5.94 -7.76
N LYS A 3 -21.44 -7.15 -7.64
CA LYS A 3 -22.11 -8.35 -7.11
C LYS A 3 -21.39 -8.76 -5.82
N ILE A 4 -22.15 -8.96 -4.74
CA ILE A 4 -21.65 -9.52 -3.48
C ILE A 4 -22.18 -10.94 -3.36
N ILE A 5 -21.29 -11.90 -3.12
CA ILE A 5 -21.63 -13.31 -2.90
C ILE A 5 -21.17 -13.66 -1.48
N GLN A 6 -22.06 -14.28 -0.71
CA GLN A 6 -21.77 -14.72 0.66
C GLN A 6 -21.86 -16.24 0.72
N SER A 7 -20.89 -16.87 1.36
CA SER A 7 -20.86 -18.31 1.61
C SER A 7 -20.07 -18.60 2.88
N HIS A 8 -20.47 -19.66 3.58
CA HIS A 8 -19.72 -20.20 4.72
C HIS A 8 -18.58 -21.15 4.27
N ARG A 9 -18.55 -21.50 2.97
CA ARG A 9 -17.56 -22.38 2.34
C ARG A 9 -16.81 -21.62 1.27
N THR A 10 -15.49 -21.55 1.40
CA THR A 10 -14.62 -20.86 0.44
C THR A 10 -14.62 -21.57 -0.91
N GLU A 11 -14.80 -22.90 -0.94
CA GLU A 11 -14.83 -23.67 -2.19
C GLU A 11 -16.00 -23.25 -3.09
N HIS A 12 -17.15 -22.91 -2.50
CA HIS A 12 -18.30 -22.41 -3.25
C HIS A 12 -18.02 -21.03 -3.86
N LEU A 13 -17.29 -20.17 -3.15
CA LEU A 13 -16.90 -18.85 -3.68
C LEU A 13 -15.92 -18.98 -4.85
N VAL A 14 -15.01 -19.96 -4.77
CA VAL A 14 -14.10 -20.27 -5.88
C VAL A 14 -14.87 -20.80 -7.09
N ALA A 15 -15.86 -21.66 -6.90
CA ALA A 15 -16.69 -22.18 -7.98
C ALA A 15 -17.50 -21.07 -8.69
N GLU A 16 -18.09 -20.15 -7.93
CA GLU A 16 -18.74 -18.95 -8.48
C GLU A 16 -17.75 -18.08 -9.24
N LEU A 17 -16.54 -17.86 -8.70
CA LEU A 17 -15.49 -17.09 -9.36
C LEU A 17 -15.05 -17.73 -10.68
N LEU A 18 -14.94 -19.05 -10.75
CA LEU A 18 -14.63 -19.78 -11.98
C LEU A 18 -15.76 -19.69 -12.99
N THR A 19 -17.00 -19.74 -12.55
CA THR A 19 -18.18 -19.56 -13.42
C THR A 19 -18.19 -18.16 -14.03
N ASP A 20 -17.92 -17.14 -13.22
CA ASP A 20 -17.80 -15.75 -13.67
C ASP A 20 -16.61 -15.56 -14.63
N TYR A 21 -15.51 -16.27 -14.40
CA TYR A 21 -14.34 -16.27 -15.30
C TYR A 21 -14.66 -16.89 -16.66
N GLN A 22 -15.27 -18.09 -16.68
CA GLN A 22 -15.61 -18.82 -17.91
C GLN A 22 -16.73 -18.17 -18.71
N SER A 23 -17.68 -17.51 -18.04
CA SER A 23 -18.82 -16.86 -18.71
C SER A 23 -18.43 -15.62 -19.52
N LYS A 24 -17.29 -15.01 -19.22
CA LYS A 24 -16.84 -13.81 -19.94
C LYS A 24 -16.06 -14.21 -21.18
N ASN A 25 -16.49 -13.67 -22.32
CA ASN A 25 -15.78 -13.76 -23.59
C ASN A 25 -14.55 -12.83 -23.54
N GLN A 26 -13.54 -13.18 -22.74
CA GLN A 26 -12.34 -12.38 -22.55
C GLN A 26 -11.30 -12.68 -23.64
N PRO A 27 -10.47 -11.68 -24.01
CA PRO A 27 -9.28 -11.93 -24.82
C PRO A 27 -8.42 -13.03 -24.19
N VAL A 28 -7.79 -13.88 -25.01
CA VAL A 28 -6.98 -15.03 -24.57
C VAL A 28 -5.86 -14.66 -23.58
N PHE A 29 -5.39 -13.41 -23.60
CA PHE A 29 -4.31 -12.91 -22.73
C PHE A 29 -4.77 -11.86 -21.72
N ALA A 30 -6.07 -11.67 -21.54
CA ALA A 30 -6.57 -10.74 -20.54
C ALA A 30 -6.42 -11.35 -19.14
N GLU A 31 -5.67 -10.66 -18.28
CA GLU A 31 -5.53 -11.07 -16.88
C GLU A 31 -6.86 -10.95 -16.14
N PHE A 32 -7.18 -11.99 -15.38
CA PHE A 32 -8.29 -12.02 -14.44
C PHE A 32 -7.77 -11.64 -13.04
N ILE A 33 -7.95 -10.36 -12.69
CA ILE A 33 -7.43 -9.81 -11.44
C ILE A 33 -8.34 -10.24 -10.28
N VAL A 34 -7.76 -10.92 -9.29
CA VAL A 34 -8.43 -11.28 -8.03
C VAL A 34 -7.75 -10.55 -6.88
N ILE A 35 -8.54 -9.82 -6.09
CA ILE A 35 -8.02 -9.11 -4.93
C ILE A 35 -8.01 -10.04 -3.73
N VAL A 36 -6.83 -10.22 -3.14
CA VAL A 36 -6.63 -11.09 -1.97
C VAL A 36 -6.14 -10.29 -0.76
N PRO A 37 -6.51 -10.69 0.47
CA PRO A 37 -6.06 -10.02 1.70
C PRO A 37 -4.67 -10.48 2.14
N SER A 38 -4.17 -11.62 1.64
CA SER A 38 -2.88 -12.20 2.02
C SER A 38 -2.28 -13.03 0.89
N MET A 39 -0.95 -13.18 0.89
CA MET A 39 -0.25 -14.05 -0.07
C MET A 39 -0.70 -15.51 0.05
N VAL A 40 -0.91 -15.99 1.29
CA VAL A 40 -1.33 -17.38 1.55
C VAL A 40 -2.67 -17.69 0.90
N LEU A 41 -3.61 -16.74 0.91
CA LEU A 41 -4.88 -16.93 0.21
C LEU A 41 -4.69 -16.92 -1.31
N GLY A 42 -3.76 -16.11 -1.82
CA GLY A 42 -3.38 -16.14 -3.24
C GLY A 42 -2.84 -17.51 -3.66
N ASP A 43 -1.86 -18.04 -2.94
CA ASP A 43 -1.29 -19.37 -3.21
C ASP A 43 -2.34 -20.49 -3.11
N TRP A 44 -3.23 -20.40 -2.13
CA TRP A 44 -4.33 -21.35 -1.97
C TRP A 44 -5.33 -21.26 -3.13
N LEU A 45 -5.65 -20.05 -3.58
CA LEU A 45 -6.56 -19.82 -4.70
C LEU A 45 -5.96 -20.38 -5.99
N ASP A 46 -4.68 -20.12 -6.27
CA ASP A 46 -4.00 -20.62 -7.46
C ASP A 46 -4.01 -22.15 -7.54
N LYS A 47 -3.74 -22.82 -6.42
CA LYS A 47 -3.81 -24.29 -6.31
C LYS A 47 -5.24 -24.80 -6.47
N SER A 48 -6.21 -24.10 -5.89
CA SER A 48 -7.63 -24.49 -5.95
C SER A 48 -8.18 -24.35 -7.37
N ILE A 49 -7.82 -23.28 -8.08
CA ILE A 49 -8.16 -23.06 -9.49
C ILE A 49 -7.48 -24.10 -10.37
N ALA A 50 -6.18 -24.34 -10.19
CA ALA A 50 -5.47 -25.37 -10.94
C ALA A 50 -6.07 -26.78 -10.71
N SER A 51 -6.51 -27.08 -9.49
CA SER A 51 -7.16 -28.36 -9.18
C SER A 51 -8.54 -28.53 -9.84
N GLN A 52 -9.29 -27.44 -10.04
CA GLN A 52 -10.66 -27.51 -10.61
C GLN A 52 -10.68 -27.31 -12.13
N ALA A 53 -9.87 -26.40 -12.65
CA ALA A 53 -9.79 -26.04 -14.07
C ALA A 53 -8.61 -26.69 -14.81
N GLY A 54 -7.74 -27.41 -14.10
CA GLY A 54 -6.54 -28.07 -14.64
C GLY A 54 -5.31 -27.17 -14.76
N ILE A 55 -5.50 -25.86 -14.99
CA ILE A 55 -4.42 -24.87 -15.17
C ILE A 55 -4.83 -23.53 -14.52
N SER A 56 -3.89 -22.84 -13.86
CA SER A 56 -4.05 -21.46 -13.39
C SER A 56 -2.92 -20.60 -13.98
N THR A 57 -3.18 -19.87 -15.08
CA THR A 57 -2.17 -19.03 -15.77
C THR A 57 -2.59 -17.58 -15.96
N LEU A 58 -3.89 -17.31 -16.04
CA LEU A 58 -4.43 -15.97 -16.32
C LEU A 58 -5.00 -15.28 -15.07
N VAL A 59 -4.96 -15.95 -13.92
CA VAL A 59 -5.44 -15.39 -12.65
C VAL A 59 -4.28 -14.64 -11.99
N THR A 60 -4.43 -13.32 -11.87
CA THR A 60 -3.43 -12.48 -11.19
C THR A 60 -3.96 -12.09 -9.82
N THR A 61 -3.28 -12.51 -8.76
CA THR A 61 -3.64 -12.11 -7.39
C THR A 61 -2.98 -10.78 -7.06
N THR A 62 -3.74 -9.84 -6.50
CA THR A 62 -3.24 -8.51 -6.13
C THR A 62 -3.77 -8.07 -4.78
N PHE A 63 -3.04 -7.20 -4.09
CA PHE A 63 -3.53 -6.58 -2.85
C PHE A 63 -4.42 -5.39 -3.14
N TRP A 64 -5.35 -5.12 -2.22
CA TRP A 64 -6.29 -4.01 -2.34
C TRP A 64 -5.60 -2.65 -2.61
N GLY A 65 -4.54 -2.34 -1.86
CA GLY A 65 -3.82 -1.07 -2.02
C GLY A 65 -3.20 -0.90 -3.42
N GLN A 66 -2.58 -1.96 -3.95
CA GLN A 66 -2.00 -1.95 -5.29
C GLN A 66 -3.09 -1.87 -6.37
N TYR A 67 -4.17 -2.65 -6.22
CA TYR A 67 -5.30 -2.60 -7.14
C TYR A 67 -5.91 -1.19 -7.22
N GLN A 68 -6.17 -0.58 -6.05
CA GLN A 68 -6.70 0.77 -5.96
C GLN A 68 -5.78 1.78 -6.64
N TRP A 69 -4.48 1.70 -6.40
CA TRP A 69 -3.50 2.62 -7.00
C TRP A 69 -3.47 2.51 -8.54
N THR A 70 -3.41 1.28 -9.06
CA THR A 70 -3.45 1.02 -10.51
C THR A 70 -4.77 1.48 -11.13
N LEU A 71 -5.90 1.32 -10.43
CA LEU A 71 -7.19 1.80 -10.89
C LEU A 71 -7.22 3.32 -10.99
N MET A 72 -6.70 4.02 -9.98
CA MET A 72 -6.59 5.49 -9.99
C MET A 72 -5.75 5.99 -11.16
N GLN A 73 -4.60 5.36 -11.42
CA GLN A 73 -3.74 5.67 -12.57
C GLN A 73 -4.50 5.52 -13.89
N LYS A 74 -5.19 4.39 -14.10
CA LYS A 74 -5.93 4.12 -15.34
C LYS A 74 -7.07 5.10 -15.56
N VAL A 75 -7.83 5.43 -14.51
CA VAL A 75 -8.95 6.39 -14.60
C VAL A 75 -8.44 7.79 -14.92
N LEU A 76 -7.39 8.24 -14.23
CA LEU A 76 -6.84 9.58 -14.45
C LEU A 76 -6.13 9.70 -15.80
N ALA A 77 -5.45 8.66 -16.27
CA ALA A 77 -4.87 8.65 -17.62
C ALA A 77 -5.95 8.88 -18.68
N ARG A 78 -7.06 8.13 -18.61
CA ARG A 78 -8.18 8.29 -19.54
C ARG A 78 -8.86 9.66 -19.43
N HIS A 79 -8.94 10.19 -18.21
CA HIS A 79 -9.47 11.54 -17.99
C HIS A 79 -8.56 12.61 -18.59
N ASN A 80 -7.24 12.49 -18.41
CA ASN A 80 -6.25 13.41 -18.97
C ASN A 80 -6.26 13.37 -20.51
N GLU A 81 -6.38 12.19 -21.12
CA GLU A 81 -6.55 12.05 -22.57
C GLU A 81 -7.80 12.82 -23.06
N TYR A 82 -8.92 12.65 -22.37
CA TYR A 82 -10.14 13.39 -22.69
C TYR A 82 -9.98 14.91 -22.52
N LEU A 83 -9.33 15.35 -21.44
CA LEU A 83 -9.09 16.77 -21.19
C LEU A 83 -8.20 17.40 -22.25
N LEU A 84 -7.08 16.76 -22.60
CA LEU A 84 -6.15 17.26 -23.61
C LEU A 84 -6.77 17.32 -25.00
N ALA A 85 -7.69 16.39 -25.32
CA ALA A 85 -8.43 16.42 -26.57
C ALA A 85 -9.37 17.63 -26.70
N HIS A 86 -9.86 18.18 -25.57
CA HIS A 86 -10.77 19.33 -25.56
C HIS A 86 -10.07 20.66 -25.22
N ASN A 87 -8.97 20.62 -24.47
CA ASN A 87 -8.18 21.78 -24.09
C ASN A 87 -6.69 21.39 -23.97
N PRO A 88 -5.87 21.71 -24.98
CA PRO A 88 -4.45 21.35 -25.00
C PRO A 88 -3.60 21.97 -23.87
N GLU A 89 -4.05 23.08 -23.29
CA GLU A 89 -3.34 23.83 -22.23
C GLU A 89 -3.82 23.42 -20.81
N ALA A 90 -4.72 22.45 -20.69
CA ALA A 90 -5.24 22.02 -19.40
C ALA A 90 -4.18 21.29 -18.56
N SER A 91 -4.11 21.59 -17.25
CA SER A 91 -3.20 20.89 -16.35
C SER A 91 -3.63 19.44 -16.15
N THR A 92 -2.73 18.48 -16.37
CA THR A 92 -2.99 17.06 -16.16
C THR A 92 -2.60 16.61 -14.76
N LEU A 93 -3.42 15.76 -14.13
CA LEU A 93 -3.08 15.14 -12.84
C LEU A 93 -2.60 13.71 -13.09
N ASN A 94 -1.33 13.44 -12.81
CA ASN A 94 -0.75 12.10 -12.93
C ASN A 94 -0.55 11.48 -11.55
N VAL A 95 -0.93 10.21 -11.42
CA VAL A 95 -0.62 9.41 -10.22
C VAL A 95 0.74 8.75 -10.45
N PRO A 96 1.75 9.03 -9.61
CA PRO A 96 3.07 8.41 -9.73
C PRO A 96 3.01 6.89 -9.64
N GLU A 97 4.03 6.20 -10.16
CA GLU A 97 4.10 4.74 -10.09
C GLU A 97 4.14 4.23 -8.65
N VAL A 98 4.88 4.93 -7.79
CA VAL A 98 5.04 4.59 -6.37
C VAL A 98 4.27 5.59 -5.50
N ALA A 99 3.61 5.08 -4.46
CA ALA A 99 2.95 5.92 -3.47
C ALA A 99 3.95 6.82 -2.74
N VAL A 100 3.90 8.11 -3.07
CA VAL A 100 4.80 9.16 -2.55
C VAL A 100 4.65 9.34 -1.03
N LEU A 101 3.49 8.97 -0.49
CA LEU A 101 3.16 9.01 0.93
C LEU A 101 3.15 7.61 1.56
N SER A 102 3.84 6.63 0.96
CA SER A 102 4.01 5.32 1.59
C SER A 102 4.77 5.45 2.92
N PRO A 103 4.53 4.56 3.91
CA PRO A 103 5.14 4.66 5.23
C PRO A 103 6.67 4.81 5.18
N THR A 104 7.34 3.99 4.38
CA THR A 104 8.80 4.03 4.23
C THR A 104 9.29 5.34 3.62
N VAL A 105 8.64 5.83 2.55
CA VAL A 105 9.03 7.10 1.92
C VAL A 105 8.80 8.25 2.89
N MET A 106 7.70 8.25 3.63
CA MET A 106 7.40 9.25 4.64
C MET A 106 8.40 9.22 5.79
N GLN A 107 8.77 8.05 6.29
CA GLN A 107 9.79 7.90 7.33
C GLN A 107 11.12 8.52 6.90
N TRP A 108 11.58 8.22 5.68
CA TRP A 108 12.82 8.80 5.16
C TRP A 108 12.73 10.30 4.91
N ARG A 109 11.60 10.78 4.40
CA ARG A 109 11.38 12.22 4.20
C ARG A 109 11.33 12.97 5.52
N LEU A 110 10.63 12.43 6.51
CA LEU A 110 10.58 13.00 7.86
C LEU A 110 11.95 12.97 8.51
N PHE A 111 12.67 11.85 8.43
CA PHE A 111 14.04 11.76 8.93
C PHE A 111 14.94 12.83 8.31
N GLY A 112 14.98 12.93 6.97
CA GLY A 112 15.77 13.94 6.28
C GLY A 112 15.38 15.37 6.66
N TYR A 113 14.08 15.65 6.80
CA TYR A 113 13.59 16.95 7.25
C TYR A 113 14.05 17.27 8.68
N LEU A 114 13.86 16.34 9.62
CA LEU A 114 14.22 16.51 11.03
C LEU A 114 15.72 16.68 11.22
N THR A 115 16.54 15.94 10.48
CA THR A 115 18.00 16.08 10.50
C THR A 115 18.46 17.40 9.87
N TYR A 116 17.86 17.82 8.75
CA TYR A 116 18.27 19.05 8.07
C TYR A 116 17.91 20.31 8.88
N TYR A 117 16.70 20.38 9.44
CA TYR A 117 16.22 21.51 10.23
C TYR A 117 16.50 21.36 11.73
N GLN A 118 17.35 20.41 12.11
CA GLN A 118 17.61 20.03 13.49
C GLN A 118 17.91 21.21 14.41
N GLU A 119 18.87 22.05 14.04
CA GLU A 119 19.28 23.19 14.86
C GLU A 119 18.18 24.23 15.03
N LEU A 120 17.36 24.44 14.00
CA LEU A 120 16.25 25.40 14.05
C LEU A 120 15.11 24.88 14.93
N ILE A 121 14.82 23.59 14.87
CA ILE A 121 13.79 22.95 15.68
C ILE A 121 14.18 22.90 17.16
N VAL A 122 15.45 22.61 17.47
CA VAL A 122 15.93 22.60 18.86
C VAL A 122 16.00 24.00 19.46
N LYS A 123 16.30 25.04 18.67
CA LYS A 123 16.32 26.43 19.16
C LYS A 123 14.94 27.02 19.41
N ASP A 124 13.88 26.45 18.83
CA ASP A 124 12.51 26.93 18.99
C ASP A 124 11.71 26.03 19.93
N ASP A 125 11.61 26.43 21.20
CA ASP A 125 10.87 25.71 22.25
C ASP A 125 9.38 25.55 21.94
N LYS A 126 8.82 26.36 21.03
CA LYS A 126 7.40 26.26 20.61
C LYS A 126 7.20 25.32 19.44
N HIS A 127 8.28 24.82 18.82
CA HIS A 127 8.15 23.93 17.68
C HIS A 127 7.48 22.61 18.10
N PRO A 128 6.45 22.11 17.37
CA PRO A 128 5.68 20.92 17.78
C PRO A 128 6.49 19.66 18.03
N VAL A 129 7.68 19.57 17.43
CA VAL A 129 8.58 18.40 17.49
C VAL A 129 9.80 18.67 18.39
N HIS A 130 9.90 19.86 19.00
CA HIS A 130 11.00 20.22 19.88
C HIS A 130 11.17 19.23 21.04
N SER A 131 10.07 18.91 21.74
CA SER A 131 10.05 17.97 22.87
C SER A 131 10.53 16.56 22.52
N LEU A 132 10.40 16.16 21.25
CA LEU A 132 10.87 14.86 20.76
C LEU A 132 12.36 14.91 20.37
N LEU A 133 12.79 15.98 19.71
CA LEU A 133 14.15 16.09 19.15
C LEU A 133 15.19 16.59 20.15
N ALA A 134 14.87 17.58 20.99
CA ALA A 134 15.80 18.15 21.96
C ALA A 134 16.50 17.09 22.83
N PRO A 135 15.81 16.12 23.48
CA PRO A 135 16.46 15.12 24.32
C PRO A 135 17.28 14.08 23.55
N LEU A 136 17.06 13.93 22.24
CA LEU A 136 17.82 12.99 21.41
C LEU A 136 19.16 13.57 20.94
N ILE A 137 19.30 14.89 21.00
CA ILE A 137 20.42 15.66 20.44
C ILE A 137 21.28 16.24 21.56
N GLU A 138 20.63 16.74 22.61
CA GLU A 138 21.31 17.11 23.84
C GLU A 138 21.88 15.84 24.45
N LYS A 139 23.21 15.77 24.56
CA LYS A 139 23.88 14.65 25.23
C LYS A 139 23.22 14.43 26.60
N PRO A 140 23.07 13.17 27.04
CA PRO A 140 22.65 12.92 28.41
C PRO A 140 23.58 13.72 29.32
N GLN A 141 23.00 14.62 30.12
CA GLN A 141 23.79 15.37 31.08
C GLN A 141 24.52 14.36 31.96
N ASP A 142 25.85 14.41 31.96
CA ASP A 142 26.71 13.66 32.88
C ASP A 142 26.20 13.93 34.30
N GLY A 143 25.44 12.98 34.86
CA GLY A 143 24.76 13.19 36.14
C GLY A 143 23.67 12.22 36.53
N SER A 144 23.24 11.28 35.69
CA SER A 144 22.40 10.17 36.17
C SER A 144 23.29 9.18 36.91
N ILE A 145 23.40 9.36 38.22
CA ILE A 145 23.96 8.40 39.18
C ILE A 145 23.41 7.01 38.81
N PRO A 146 24.26 6.01 38.52
CA PRO A 146 23.77 4.66 38.30
C PRO A 146 23.09 4.18 39.58
N ASP A 147 21.81 3.85 39.45
CA ASP A 147 21.00 3.29 40.52
C ASP A 147 21.73 2.06 41.08
N LYS A 148 22.18 2.14 42.33
CA LYS A 148 22.81 1.01 43.00
C LYS A 148 21.73 -0.05 43.20
N ALA A 149 21.64 -0.99 42.28
CA ALA A 149 20.93 -2.24 42.49
C ALA A 149 21.47 -2.86 43.79
N GLN A 150 20.64 -2.84 44.83
CA GLN A 150 20.87 -3.54 46.08
C GLN A 150 21.06 -5.02 45.75
N GLN A 151 22.28 -5.52 45.95
CA GLN A 151 22.54 -6.94 46.10
C GLN A 151 22.07 -7.33 47.50
N ASP A 152 20.85 -7.84 47.59
CA ASP A 152 20.41 -8.59 48.76
C ASP A 152 20.98 -10.02 48.66
N VAL A 153 21.66 -10.41 49.74
CA VAL A 153 22.23 -11.73 50.04
C VAL A 153 21.15 -12.65 50.60
#